data_AF-A0AA36H7D9-F1
#
_entry.id   AF-A0AA36H7D9-F1
#
_cell.length_a   1.000
_cell.length_b   1.000
_cell.length_c   1.000
_cell.angle_alpha   90.00
_cell.angle_beta   90.00
_cell.angle_gamma   90.00
#
_symmetry.space_group_name_H-M   'P 1'
#
loop_
_entity.id
_entity.type
_entity.pdbx_description
1 polymer ?
#
loop_
_entity_poly.entity_id
_entity_poly.type
_entity_poly.pdbx_seq_one_letter_code
_entity_poly.pdbx_strand_id
1 'polypeptide(L)'
;MKPFGKYARLGHRSLFSVLIIFLAVPIIVEACWYGNFRDSWQPAFVKQIKEECGADVKYHCDQQFDADRYTQMEDRVPWLGQNVFAALINGFYDDDKTMAKLLFLYWKDRWNLCQNIKNMTHFGCSRHMFYRREPDFFPRYLWACSFNRNEAKMNLLYMYGWGSATTSAPQKYVGNPFNDGRLGNQLFHLIIGYGIARKLNRTQYLPFAGERKHAEKYLTYLHKIFPRWTRTYVLPEKGIKERKVKFGGSWSYDDPLRLKNFTDQYLLLTHYFMRNRRYFDDYLEDVREILQFSEEVKQNGSSVLRSLNNHSHALCIHVRLTDFVALKRSTDMKSTVKAANQLAIRKNISHFMIFGDDQKFMNKLSEAIIKEGGWKSDAVAISKYDESIDLYLASVICSSFLITAARSTFAFWLAFFVQDQNAVYYLNVSTKDLVM
;
A
#
# COMPACT_ATOMS: atom_id res chain seq x y z
N MET A 1 -59.47 17.88 11.93
CA MET A 1 -60.39 16.91 11.29
C MET A 1 -59.68 16.25 10.10
N LYS A 2 -60.10 15.03 9.77
CA LYS A 2 -59.41 13.93 9.07
C LYS A 2 -59.25 14.11 7.52
N PRO A 3 -58.54 13.19 6.80
CA PRO A 3 -57.55 13.48 5.75
C PRO A 3 -57.82 12.77 4.40
N PHE A 4 -56.87 12.83 3.44
CA PHE A 4 -56.29 11.74 2.60
C PHE A 4 -55.61 12.35 1.34
N GLY A 5 -54.33 12.07 1.08
CA GLY A 5 -53.97 11.17 -0.03
C GLY A 5 -52.46 11.22 -0.36
N LYS A 6 -51.86 10.03 -0.52
CA LYS A 6 -50.44 9.72 -0.76
C LYS A 6 -50.00 10.05 -2.19
N TYR A 7 -48.74 10.43 -2.40
CA TYR A 7 -47.93 9.96 -3.53
C TYR A 7 -46.47 9.74 -3.15
N ALA A 8 -45.91 8.66 -3.70
CA ALA A 8 -44.70 7.98 -3.28
C ALA A 8 -43.43 8.44 -4.04
N ARG A 9 -42.28 8.13 -3.44
CA ARG A 9 -40.90 8.37 -3.89
C ARG A 9 -40.57 7.57 -5.16
N LEU A 10 -39.98 8.24 -6.16
CA LEU A 10 -39.24 7.62 -7.26
C LEU A 10 -37.84 7.23 -6.79
N GLY A 11 -37.51 5.93 -6.87
CA GLY A 11 -36.23 5.36 -6.49
C GLY A 11 -35.49 4.73 -7.68
N HIS A 12 -34.21 5.07 -7.80
CA HIS A 12 -33.20 4.48 -8.69
C HIS A 12 -33.15 2.94 -8.61
N ARG A 13 -33.41 2.22 -9.72
CA ARG A 13 -33.06 0.78 -9.88
C ARG A 13 -32.87 0.38 -11.36
N SER A 14 -31.62 0.27 -11.84
CA SER A 14 -31.26 -0.55 -13.01
C SER A 14 -29.74 -0.77 -13.08
N LEU A 15 -29.20 -1.87 -12.53
CA LEU A 15 -27.80 -2.29 -12.79
C LEU A 15 -27.40 -3.72 -12.33
N PHE A 16 -28.31 -4.58 -11.85
CA PHE A 16 -27.89 -5.80 -11.13
C PHE A 16 -27.94 -7.13 -11.91
N SER A 17 -28.55 -7.20 -13.09
CA SER A 17 -28.64 -8.47 -13.84
C SER A 17 -27.39 -8.81 -14.66
N VAL A 18 -26.44 -7.87 -14.82
CA VAL A 18 -25.18 -8.09 -15.56
C VAL A 18 -24.11 -8.75 -14.66
N LEU A 19 -24.28 -8.72 -13.34
CA LEU A 19 -23.25 -9.17 -12.39
C LEU A 19 -23.16 -10.69 -12.23
N ILE A 20 -24.25 -11.43 -12.48
CA ILE A 20 -24.33 -12.89 -12.23
C ILE A 20 -23.56 -13.69 -13.29
N ILE A 21 -23.50 -13.20 -14.54
CA ILE A 21 -22.76 -13.87 -15.62
C ILE A 21 -21.24 -13.67 -15.47
N PHE A 22 -20.80 -12.55 -14.88
CA PHE A 22 -19.37 -12.26 -14.67
C PHE A 22 -18.72 -13.09 -13.56
N LEU A 23 -19.49 -13.65 -12.62
CA LEU A 23 -18.95 -14.38 -11.48
C LEU A 23 -18.90 -15.90 -11.68
N ALA A 24 -19.74 -16.47 -12.55
CA ALA A 24 -19.79 -17.92 -12.74
C ALA A 24 -18.73 -18.44 -13.74
N VAL A 25 -18.36 -17.63 -14.74
CA VAL A 25 -17.45 -18.05 -15.81
C VAL A 25 -16.00 -18.30 -15.34
N PRO A 26 -15.40 -17.48 -14.45
CA PRO A 26 -14.03 -17.73 -13.98
C PRO A 26 -13.91 -19.01 -13.14
N ILE A 27 -14.95 -19.35 -12.39
CA ILE A 27 -15.00 -20.52 -11.50
C ILE A 27 -15.02 -21.83 -12.30
N ILE A 28 -15.72 -21.85 -13.44
CA ILE A 28 -15.80 -23.02 -14.32
C ILE A 28 -14.49 -23.23 -15.09
N VAL A 29 -13.81 -22.14 -15.46
CA VAL A 29 -12.51 -22.19 -16.15
C VAL A 29 -11.39 -22.69 -15.23
N GLU A 30 -11.37 -22.28 -13.96
CA GLU A 30 -10.40 -22.81 -12.97
C GLU A 30 -10.63 -24.29 -12.65
N ALA A 31 -11.89 -24.74 -12.55
CA ALA A 31 -12.22 -26.14 -12.28
C ALA A 31 -11.79 -27.10 -13.42
N CYS A 32 -11.79 -26.62 -14.66
CA CYS A 32 -11.29 -27.39 -15.81
C CYS A 32 -9.75 -27.43 -15.88
N TRP A 33 -9.06 -26.48 -15.25
CA TRP A 33 -7.59 -26.36 -15.33
C TRP A 33 -6.86 -27.27 -14.33
N TYR A 34 -7.50 -27.59 -13.20
CA TYR A 34 -6.95 -28.52 -12.21
C TYR A 34 -7.54 -29.93 -12.41
N GLY A 35 -6.88 -30.73 -13.26
CA GLY A 35 -7.29 -32.07 -13.69
C GLY A 35 -7.47 -33.17 -12.62
N ASN A 36 -7.48 -32.84 -11.32
CA ASN A 36 -7.66 -33.80 -10.23
C ASN A 36 -9.06 -33.77 -9.56
N PHE A 37 -10.01 -33.01 -10.11
CA PHE A 37 -11.37 -32.89 -9.54
C PHE A 37 -12.38 -33.92 -10.08
N ARG A 38 -11.94 -34.92 -10.84
CA ARG A 38 -12.84 -35.71 -11.69
C ARG A 38 -13.59 -36.81 -10.93
N ASP A 39 -12.98 -37.48 -9.96
CA ASP A 39 -13.46 -38.83 -9.60
C ASP A 39 -14.22 -38.96 -8.27
N SER A 40 -14.22 -37.95 -7.38
CA SER A 40 -14.83 -38.11 -6.04
C SER A 40 -16.00 -37.19 -5.70
N TRP A 41 -16.21 -36.08 -6.41
CA TRP A 41 -17.25 -35.09 -6.06
C TRP A 41 -18.28 -34.81 -7.17
N GLN A 42 -18.04 -35.26 -8.40
CA GLN A 42 -18.92 -34.98 -9.54
C GLN A 42 -20.36 -35.50 -9.39
N PRO A 43 -20.61 -36.73 -8.90
CA PRO A 43 -21.97 -37.24 -8.80
C PRO A 43 -22.80 -36.53 -7.71
N ALA A 44 -22.17 -36.19 -6.58
CA ALA A 44 -22.84 -35.56 -5.44
C ALA A 44 -23.23 -34.11 -5.76
N PHE A 45 -22.35 -33.35 -6.41
CA PHE A 45 -22.61 -31.96 -6.77
C PHE A 45 -23.68 -31.82 -7.86
N VAL A 46 -23.64 -32.66 -8.89
CA VAL A 46 -24.66 -32.66 -9.97
C VAL A 46 -26.02 -33.09 -9.43
N LYS A 47 -26.06 -34.08 -8.53
CA LYS A 47 -27.29 -34.51 -7.85
C LYS A 47 -27.90 -33.38 -7.01
N GLN A 48 -27.06 -32.66 -6.25
CA GLN A 48 -27.52 -31.56 -5.40
C GLN A 48 -28.06 -30.37 -6.22
N ILE A 49 -27.44 -30.02 -7.35
CA ILE A 49 -27.97 -28.99 -8.25
C ILE A 49 -29.33 -29.41 -8.85
N LYS A 50 -29.47 -30.68 -9.25
CA LYS A 50 -30.73 -31.20 -9.80
C LYS A 50 -31.85 -31.20 -8.76
N GLU A 51 -31.53 -31.57 -7.51
CA GLU A 51 -32.48 -31.62 -6.40
C GLU A 51 -32.89 -30.22 -5.90
N GLU A 52 -31.97 -29.26 -5.87
CA GLU A 52 -32.23 -27.92 -5.31
C GLU A 52 -32.71 -26.90 -6.36
N CYS A 53 -32.31 -27.05 -7.62
CA CYS A 53 -32.61 -26.08 -8.68
C CYS A 53 -33.55 -26.60 -9.78
N GLY A 54 -33.88 -27.90 -9.81
CA GLY A 54 -34.79 -28.50 -10.80
C GLY A 54 -34.29 -28.48 -12.25
N ALA A 55 -33.01 -28.18 -12.48
CA ALA A 55 -32.41 -28.09 -13.80
C ALA A 55 -31.54 -29.33 -14.10
N ASP A 56 -31.74 -29.94 -15.27
CA ASP A 56 -30.92 -31.07 -15.72
C ASP A 56 -29.70 -30.55 -16.49
N VAL A 57 -28.52 -30.62 -15.88
CA VAL A 57 -27.26 -30.13 -16.48
C VAL A 57 -26.55 -31.31 -17.16
N LYS A 58 -26.46 -31.28 -18.50
CA LYS A 58 -25.62 -32.22 -19.27
C LYS A 58 -24.26 -31.58 -19.55
N TYR A 59 -23.20 -32.30 -19.23
CA TYR A 59 -21.81 -31.92 -19.52
C TYR A 59 -21.32 -32.68 -20.76
N HIS A 60 -20.76 -31.96 -21.75
CA HIS A 60 -19.98 -32.55 -22.83
C HIS A 60 -18.58 -31.91 -22.83
N CYS A 61 -17.56 -32.72 -22.53
CA CYS A 61 -16.16 -32.36 -22.81
C CYS A 61 -15.70 -33.24 -23.98
N ASP A 62 -15.77 -32.72 -25.20
CA ASP A 62 -15.15 -33.37 -26.35
C ASP A 62 -13.69 -32.91 -26.51
N GLN A 63 -12.83 -33.88 -26.84
CA GLN A 63 -11.38 -33.79 -26.97
C GLN A 63 -10.95 -33.15 -28.29
N GLN A 64 -9.87 -32.36 -28.26
CA GLN A 64 -8.67 -32.53 -29.10
C GLN A 64 -7.67 -31.41 -28.79
N PHE A 65 -6.59 -31.72 -28.08
CA PHE A 65 -5.42 -30.84 -28.02
C PHE A 65 -4.15 -31.68 -28.12
N ASP A 66 -3.31 -31.24 -29.05
CA ASP A 66 -2.13 -31.88 -29.62
C ASP A 66 -0.99 -32.03 -28.59
N ALA A 67 -0.50 -33.26 -28.42
CA ALA A 67 0.46 -33.64 -27.38
C ALA A 67 1.91 -33.20 -27.68
N ASP A 68 2.21 -32.79 -28.92
CA ASP A 68 3.59 -32.52 -29.35
C ASP A 68 4.11 -31.11 -29.01
N ARG A 69 3.29 -30.24 -28.41
CA ARG A 69 3.74 -28.91 -27.92
C ARG A 69 4.17 -28.87 -26.46
N TYR A 70 4.00 -29.94 -25.69
CA TYR A 70 4.23 -29.90 -24.24
C TYR A 70 5.65 -30.26 -23.81
N THR A 71 6.43 -30.94 -24.64
CA THR A 71 7.80 -31.37 -24.32
C THR A 71 8.84 -30.23 -24.32
N GLN A 72 8.44 -28.97 -24.59
CA GLN A 72 9.31 -27.79 -24.48
C GLN A 72 8.97 -26.86 -23.31
N MET A 73 8.00 -27.21 -22.46
CA MET A 73 7.58 -26.37 -21.32
C MET A 73 8.09 -26.82 -19.95
N GLU A 74 8.66 -28.02 -19.81
CA GLU A 74 9.10 -28.54 -18.50
C GLU A 74 10.35 -27.84 -17.91
N ASP A 75 11.11 -27.08 -18.70
CA ASP A 75 12.32 -26.38 -18.21
C ASP A 75 12.10 -24.92 -17.73
N ARG A 76 10.86 -24.44 -17.59
CA ARG A 76 10.60 -23.00 -17.35
C ARG A 76 9.61 -22.63 -16.24
N VAL A 77 9.52 -23.39 -15.15
CA VAL A 77 8.78 -22.94 -13.94
C VAL A 77 9.51 -23.32 -12.65
N PRO A 78 10.10 -22.38 -11.89
CA PRO A 78 10.49 -22.64 -10.52
C PRO A 78 9.38 -22.22 -9.54
N TRP A 79 8.80 -23.23 -8.90
CA TRP A 79 8.61 -23.34 -7.45
C TRP A 79 8.16 -22.08 -6.68
N LEU A 80 6.85 -21.84 -6.57
CA LEU A 80 6.28 -21.04 -5.47
C LEU A 80 4.85 -21.47 -5.05
N GLY A 81 4.12 -22.20 -5.90
CA GLY A 81 2.74 -22.61 -5.62
C GLY A 81 2.56 -23.74 -4.60
N GLN A 82 3.56 -24.61 -4.41
CA GLN A 82 3.42 -25.78 -3.53
C GLN A 82 3.63 -25.45 -2.04
N ASN A 83 4.46 -24.46 -1.69
CA ASN A 83 4.77 -24.19 -0.27
C ASN A 83 3.81 -23.25 0.43
N VAL A 84 3.15 -22.35 -0.28
CA VAL A 84 2.15 -21.45 0.34
C VAL A 84 0.86 -22.23 0.65
N PHE A 85 0.50 -23.18 -0.20
CA PHE A 85 -0.64 -24.06 0.02
C PHE A 85 -0.34 -25.12 1.09
N ALA A 86 0.87 -25.70 1.10
CA ALA A 86 1.29 -26.63 2.15
C ALA A 86 1.50 -25.95 3.52
N ALA A 87 1.94 -24.68 3.57
CA ALA A 87 2.08 -23.94 4.83
C ALA A 87 0.73 -23.48 5.42
N LEU A 88 -0.28 -23.25 4.58
CA LEU A 88 -1.65 -22.98 5.03
C LEU A 88 -2.36 -24.23 5.55
N ILE A 89 -2.01 -25.42 5.03
CA ILE A 89 -2.58 -26.71 5.48
C ILE A 89 -1.84 -27.26 6.71
N ASN A 90 -0.52 -27.08 6.82
CA ASN A 90 0.27 -27.67 7.92
C ASN A 90 0.38 -26.78 9.17
N GLY A 91 -0.20 -25.58 9.17
CA GLY A 91 0.04 -24.57 10.20
C GLY A 91 -0.98 -24.53 11.34
N PHE A 92 -2.26 -24.82 11.09
CA PHE A 92 -3.31 -24.67 12.09
C PHE A 92 -4.53 -25.55 11.74
N TYR A 93 -5.04 -26.24 12.76
CA TYR A 93 -6.31 -27.00 12.85
C TYR A 93 -6.25 -28.51 12.56
N ASP A 94 -6.55 -29.27 13.62
CA ASP A 94 -6.61 -30.73 13.67
C ASP A 94 -8.08 -31.24 13.79
N ASP A 95 -9.06 -30.47 13.28
CA ASP A 95 -10.47 -30.89 13.31
C ASP A 95 -11.27 -30.38 12.09
N ASP A 96 -11.53 -31.28 11.15
CA ASP A 96 -12.35 -31.10 9.94
C ASP A 96 -13.76 -30.55 10.24
N LYS A 97 -14.28 -30.74 11.46
CA LYS A 97 -15.62 -30.24 11.83
C LYS A 97 -15.69 -28.73 11.99
N THR A 98 -14.55 -28.06 12.23
CA THR A 98 -14.49 -26.61 12.43
C THR A 98 -14.51 -25.86 11.10
N MET A 99 -13.84 -26.39 10.08
CA MET A 99 -13.84 -25.82 8.72
C MET A 99 -15.23 -25.91 8.07
N ALA A 100 -15.91 -27.06 8.23
CA ALA A 100 -17.27 -27.27 7.73
C ALA A 100 -18.29 -26.31 8.40
N LYS A 101 -18.13 -26.03 9.70
CA LYS A 101 -18.97 -25.05 10.43
C LYS A 101 -18.77 -23.61 9.96
N LEU A 102 -17.53 -23.20 9.69
CA LEU A 102 -17.22 -21.85 9.21
C LEU A 102 -17.70 -21.63 7.78
N LEU A 103 -17.55 -22.64 6.91
CA LEU A 103 -18.12 -22.62 5.57
C LEU A 103 -19.66 -22.61 5.61
N PHE A 104 -20.28 -23.41 6.48
CA PHE A 104 -21.74 -23.40 6.64
C PHE A 104 -22.29 -22.05 7.11
N LEU A 105 -21.61 -21.37 8.04
CA LEU A 105 -22.00 -20.02 8.50
C LEU A 105 -21.81 -18.96 7.40
N TYR A 106 -20.72 -19.04 6.63
CA TYR A 106 -20.46 -18.16 5.50
C TYR A 106 -21.51 -18.30 4.37
N TRP A 107 -22.03 -19.51 4.17
CA TRP A 107 -23.06 -19.79 3.16
C TRP A 107 -24.49 -19.48 3.64
N LYS A 108 -24.80 -19.67 4.93
CA LYS A 108 -26.12 -19.38 5.52
C LYS A 108 -26.49 -17.90 5.45
N ASP A 109 -25.53 -17.00 5.65
CA ASP A 109 -25.77 -15.55 5.57
C ASP A 109 -26.03 -15.06 4.13
N ARG A 110 -25.49 -15.76 3.12
CA ARG A 110 -25.77 -15.45 1.71
C ARG A 110 -27.09 -16.06 1.21
N TRP A 111 -27.57 -17.13 1.82
CA TRP A 111 -28.86 -17.76 1.47
C TRP A 111 -30.07 -16.88 1.84
N ASN A 112 -30.01 -16.17 2.98
CA ASN A 112 -31.08 -15.24 3.39
C ASN A 112 -31.26 -14.06 2.42
N LEU A 113 -30.24 -13.76 1.59
CA LEU A 113 -30.30 -12.72 0.56
C LEU A 113 -31.11 -13.18 -0.69
N CYS A 114 -31.15 -14.50 -0.96
CA CYS A 114 -31.82 -15.06 -2.14
C CYS A 114 -33.33 -15.30 -1.96
N GLN A 115 -33.85 -15.41 -0.73
CA GLN A 115 -35.27 -15.69 -0.48
C GLN A 115 -36.21 -14.49 -0.73
N ASN A 116 -35.68 -13.28 -0.95
CA ASN A 116 -36.49 -12.07 -1.16
C ASN A 116 -36.87 -11.75 -2.62
N ILE A 117 -36.62 -12.67 -3.56
CA ILE A 117 -36.80 -12.41 -5.01
C ILE A 117 -37.61 -13.55 -5.64
N LYS A 118 -38.91 -13.63 -5.33
CA LYS A 118 -39.82 -14.59 -6.01
C LYS A 118 -41.00 -14.00 -6.76
N ASN A 119 -41.23 -12.69 -6.73
CA ASN A 119 -42.37 -12.10 -7.43
C ASN A 119 -41.94 -10.86 -8.22
N MET A 120 -41.80 -10.98 -9.55
CA MET A 120 -42.00 -9.87 -10.49
C MET A 120 -41.99 -10.37 -11.95
N THR A 121 -43.12 -10.21 -12.63
CA THR A 121 -43.36 -10.45 -14.05
C THR A 121 -43.61 -9.11 -14.77
N HIS A 122 -43.14 -9.02 -16.03
CA HIS A 122 -43.30 -7.97 -17.05
C HIS A 122 -42.17 -6.94 -17.27
N PHE A 123 -41.74 -6.86 -18.54
CA PHE A 123 -40.76 -5.92 -19.10
C PHE A 123 -41.43 -5.06 -20.18
N GLY A 124 -41.22 -3.74 -20.10
CA GLY A 124 -41.46 -2.77 -21.19
C GLY A 124 -40.21 -1.91 -21.38
N CYS A 125 -39.83 -1.64 -22.63
CA CYS A 125 -38.56 -1.02 -23.00
C CYS A 125 -38.79 0.41 -23.53
N SER A 126 -38.06 1.41 -23.04
CA SER A 126 -37.97 2.73 -23.69
C SER A 126 -36.53 3.26 -23.66
N ARG A 127 -36.06 3.73 -24.83
CA ARG A 127 -34.73 4.30 -25.09
C ARG A 127 -34.78 5.82 -25.01
N HIS A 128 -33.87 6.44 -24.26
CA HIS A 128 -33.39 7.81 -24.54
C HIS A 128 -31.85 7.84 -24.40
N MET A 129 -31.17 8.29 -25.46
CA MET A 129 -29.72 8.54 -25.51
C MET A 129 -29.50 10.05 -25.56
N PHE A 130 -28.60 10.58 -24.72
CA PHE A 130 -27.99 11.90 -24.88
C PHE A 130 -26.48 11.73 -25.07
N TYR A 131 -25.96 12.30 -26.15
CA TYR A 131 -24.54 12.39 -26.47
C TYR A 131 -23.94 13.66 -25.83
N ARG A 132 -22.80 13.54 -25.15
CA ARG A 132 -21.89 14.67 -24.85
C ARG A 132 -20.46 14.23 -25.19
N ARG A 133 -19.78 15.00 -26.04
CA ARG A 133 -18.39 14.79 -26.48
C ARG A 133 -17.43 15.36 -25.43
N GLU A 134 -16.47 14.55 -24.98
CA GLU A 134 -15.18 15.01 -24.44
C GLU A 134 -14.07 14.19 -25.12
N PRO A 135 -12.93 14.80 -25.50
CA PRO A 135 -11.80 14.08 -26.10
C PRO A 135 -10.88 13.52 -24.99
N ASP A 136 -10.18 12.43 -25.32
CA ASP A 136 -9.11 11.77 -24.56
C ASP A 136 -9.52 10.74 -23.50
N PHE A 137 -9.93 9.54 -23.95
CA PHE A 137 -9.80 8.30 -23.16
C PHE A 137 -9.56 7.07 -24.06
N PHE A 138 -8.68 6.16 -23.60
CA PHE A 138 -8.25 4.86 -24.17
C PHE A 138 -9.39 3.98 -24.75
N PRO A 139 -9.09 2.99 -25.63
CA PRO A 139 -10.12 2.28 -26.38
C PRO A 139 -11.01 1.46 -25.43
N ARG A 140 -12.28 1.83 -25.39
CA ARG A 140 -13.32 0.95 -24.84
C ARG A 140 -13.57 -0.17 -25.86
N TYR A 141 -13.39 -1.41 -25.44
CA TYR A 141 -13.96 -2.54 -26.16
C TYR A 141 -15.49 -2.37 -26.18
N LEU A 142 -16.04 -2.03 -27.34
CA LEU A 142 -17.48 -2.01 -27.57
C LEU A 142 -17.93 -3.44 -27.92
N TRP A 143 -18.62 -4.08 -26.99
CA TRP A 143 -19.29 -5.36 -27.23
C TRP A 143 -20.69 -5.06 -27.75
N ALA A 144 -20.95 -5.36 -29.02
CA ALA A 144 -22.29 -5.30 -29.60
C ALA A 144 -22.89 -6.71 -29.59
N CYS A 145 -23.93 -6.92 -28.77
CA CYS A 145 -24.74 -8.14 -28.84
C CYS A 145 -25.95 -7.88 -29.75
N SER A 146 -26.04 -8.62 -30.84
CA SER A 146 -27.26 -8.70 -31.66
C SER A 146 -28.03 -9.95 -31.25
N PHE A 147 -29.29 -9.78 -30.86
CA PHE A 147 -30.21 -10.90 -30.61
C PHE A 147 -31.11 -11.10 -31.83
N ASN A 148 -30.99 -12.24 -32.49
CA ASN A 148 -31.97 -12.68 -33.48
C ASN A 148 -33.05 -13.53 -32.78
N ARG A 149 -34.34 -13.18 -32.94
CA ARG A 149 -35.44 -13.80 -32.18
C ARG A 149 -35.77 -15.23 -32.58
N ASN A 150 -35.23 -15.73 -33.70
CA ASN A 150 -35.62 -17.03 -34.23
C ASN A 150 -34.54 -18.12 -34.17
N GLU A 151 -33.34 -17.82 -33.63
CA GLU A 151 -32.34 -18.84 -33.33
C GLU A 151 -31.53 -18.46 -32.09
N ALA A 152 -31.46 -19.35 -31.10
CA ALA A 152 -30.58 -19.19 -29.94
C ALA A 152 -29.12 -19.46 -30.33
N LYS A 153 -28.52 -18.59 -31.14
CA LYS A 153 -27.08 -18.58 -31.44
C LYS A 153 -26.49 -17.20 -31.16
N MET A 154 -25.50 -17.18 -30.27
CA MET A 154 -24.75 -15.98 -29.93
C MET A 154 -23.50 -15.96 -30.82
N ASN A 155 -23.47 -15.07 -31.81
CA ASN A 155 -22.29 -14.88 -32.66
C ASN A 155 -21.44 -13.73 -32.10
N LEU A 156 -20.22 -14.03 -31.66
CA LEU A 156 -19.20 -13.04 -31.30
C LEU A 156 -18.51 -12.56 -32.58
N LEU A 157 -18.71 -11.29 -32.96
CA LEU A 157 -18.02 -10.69 -34.09
C LEU A 157 -16.79 -9.92 -33.56
N TYR A 158 -15.58 -10.40 -33.85
CA TYR A 158 -14.35 -9.66 -33.60
C TYR A 158 -14.11 -8.63 -34.71
N MET A 159 -14.30 -7.35 -34.42
CA MET A 159 -13.83 -6.27 -35.29
C MET A 159 -12.38 -5.93 -34.91
N TYR A 160 -11.43 -6.34 -35.76
CA TYR A 160 -10.05 -5.86 -35.66
C TYR A 160 -9.97 -4.41 -36.13
N GLY A 161 -10.00 -3.48 -35.16
CA GLY A 161 -9.60 -2.10 -35.41
C GLY A 161 -8.10 -2.03 -35.65
N TRP A 162 -7.70 -1.68 -36.87
CA TRP A 162 -6.32 -1.28 -37.18
C TRP A 162 -6.05 0.09 -36.55
N GLY A 163 -5.67 0.07 -35.27
CA GLY A 163 -5.07 1.22 -34.62
C GLY A 163 -3.63 1.38 -35.11
N SER A 164 -3.32 2.52 -35.73
CA SER A 164 -1.95 2.95 -36.00
C SER A 164 -1.14 2.88 -34.69
N ALA A 165 -0.19 1.94 -34.62
CA ALA A 165 0.75 1.85 -33.51
C ALA A 165 1.64 3.09 -33.52
N THR A 166 1.26 4.12 -32.78
CA THR A 166 2.23 5.13 -32.33
C THR A 166 3.25 4.39 -31.48
N THR A 167 4.45 4.17 -32.02
CA THR A 167 5.57 3.59 -31.29
C THR A 167 5.94 4.54 -30.16
N SER A 168 5.36 4.33 -28.98
CA SER A 168 5.78 5.02 -27.77
C SER A 168 7.27 4.73 -27.59
N ALA A 169 8.07 5.78 -27.38
CA ALA A 169 9.49 5.62 -27.12
C ALA A 169 9.68 4.60 -25.98
N PRO A 170 10.69 3.71 -26.07
CA PRO A 170 10.87 2.66 -25.07
C PRO A 170 11.00 3.28 -23.68
N GLN A 171 10.19 2.78 -22.74
CA GLN A 171 10.19 3.23 -21.36
C GLN A 171 11.57 3.03 -20.74
N LYS A 172 12.10 4.11 -20.14
CA LYS A 172 13.42 4.14 -19.52
C LYS A 172 13.29 4.12 -18.00
N TYR A 173 14.27 3.50 -17.34
CA TYR A 173 14.27 3.22 -15.91
C TYR A 173 15.52 3.75 -15.22
N VAL A 174 15.38 4.05 -13.93
CA VAL A 174 16.48 4.37 -13.02
C VAL A 174 16.25 3.70 -11.67
N GLY A 175 17.29 3.15 -11.08
CA GLY A 175 17.22 2.37 -9.86
C GLY A 175 18.39 2.69 -8.94
N ASN A 176 18.16 2.44 -7.66
CA ASN A 176 19.11 2.66 -6.59
C ASN A 176 19.38 1.29 -5.92
N PRO A 177 20.59 0.99 -5.44
CA PRO A 177 20.91 -0.29 -4.84
C PRO A 177 20.33 -0.37 -3.43
N PHE A 178 19.79 -1.53 -3.05
CA PHE A 178 19.26 -1.74 -1.71
C PHE A 178 20.33 -1.48 -0.63
N ASN A 179 19.90 -0.94 0.51
CA ASN A 179 20.75 -0.71 1.69
C ASN A 179 20.27 -1.53 2.90
N ASP A 180 21.16 -1.68 3.89
CA ASP A 180 20.96 -2.36 5.18
C ASP A 180 20.35 -1.45 6.26
N GLY A 181 19.95 -0.24 5.91
CA GLY A 181 19.34 0.69 6.85
C GLY A 181 17.97 0.23 7.37
N ARG A 182 17.54 0.80 8.51
CA ARG A 182 16.19 0.62 9.06
C ARG A 182 15.16 1.49 8.32
N LEU A 183 13.92 1.50 8.79
CA LEU A 183 12.77 2.14 8.14
C LEU A 183 13.05 3.55 7.60
N GLY A 184 13.67 4.43 8.41
CA GLY A 184 13.97 5.80 7.98
C GLY A 184 14.94 5.89 6.79
N ASN A 185 15.93 5.00 6.70
CA ASN A 185 16.84 4.94 5.55
C ASN A 185 16.14 4.33 4.33
N GLN A 186 15.27 3.35 4.54
CA GLN A 186 14.49 2.73 3.45
C GLN A 186 13.50 3.72 2.82
N LEU A 187 12.82 4.52 3.64
CA LEU A 187 11.97 5.61 3.16
C LEU A 187 12.75 6.63 2.32
N PHE A 188 13.91 7.09 2.81
CA PHE A 188 14.78 7.98 2.03
C PHE A 188 15.20 7.35 0.70
N HIS A 189 15.63 6.10 0.74
CA HIS A 189 16.08 5.39 -0.45
C HIS A 189 15.00 5.32 -1.54
N LEU A 190 13.76 5.00 -1.16
CA LEU A 190 12.65 4.86 -2.09
C LEU A 190 12.18 6.22 -2.62
N ILE A 191 11.97 7.20 -1.73
CA ILE A 191 11.46 8.52 -2.10
C ILE A 191 12.49 9.31 -2.92
N ILE A 192 13.79 9.18 -2.62
CA ILE A 192 14.84 9.77 -3.46
C ILE A 192 14.86 9.12 -4.84
N GLY A 193 14.71 7.78 -4.92
CA GLY A 193 14.60 7.09 -6.21
C GLY A 193 13.42 7.59 -7.03
N TYR A 194 12.28 7.82 -6.38
CA TYR A 194 11.10 8.41 -7.00
C TYR A 194 11.39 9.81 -7.54
N GLY A 195 11.94 10.72 -6.72
CA GLY A 195 12.26 12.09 -7.14
C GLY A 195 13.27 12.15 -8.29
N ILE A 196 14.30 11.30 -8.27
CA ILE A 196 15.27 11.17 -9.37
C ILE A 196 14.59 10.68 -10.65
N ALA A 197 13.76 9.64 -10.55
CA ALA A 197 13.03 9.08 -11.68
C ALA A 197 12.12 10.13 -12.33
N ARG A 198 11.35 10.86 -11.51
CA ARG A 198 10.49 11.98 -11.96
C ARG A 198 11.29 13.05 -12.69
N LYS A 199 12.40 13.52 -12.08
CA LYS A 199 13.25 14.56 -12.68
C LYS A 199 13.90 14.13 -14.01
N LEU A 200 14.13 12.83 -14.20
CA LEU A 200 14.69 12.27 -15.42
C LEU A 200 13.66 11.85 -16.47
N ASN A 201 12.37 12.00 -16.19
CA ASN A 201 11.29 11.40 -16.98
C ASN A 201 11.52 9.90 -17.23
N ARG A 202 11.89 9.19 -16.15
CA ARG A 202 12.12 7.74 -16.11
C ARG A 202 11.18 7.12 -15.08
N THR A 203 11.05 5.80 -15.13
CA THR A 203 10.35 5.03 -14.10
C THR A 203 11.35 4.48 -13.09
N GLN A 204 11.03 4.58 -11.79
CA GLN A 204 11.87 3.96 -10.77
C GLN A 204 11.79 2.44 -10.89
N TYR A 205 12.93 1.75 -10.79
CA TYR A 205 12.95 0.31 -10.60
C TYR A 205 13.73 -0.07 -9.36
N LEU A 206 13.37 -1.19 -8.75
CA LEU A 206 14.12 -1.76 -7.63
C LEU A 206 15.03 -2.87 -8.16
N PRO A 207 16.36 -2.68 -8.18
CA PRO A 207 17.30 -3.64 -8.75
C PRO A 207 17.39 -4.90 -7.90
N PHE A 208 17.87 -5.99 -8.50
CA PHE A 208 18.18 -7.22 -7.76
C PHE A 208 19.51 -7.17 -6.99
N ALA A 209 20.25 -6.06 -7.06
CA ALA A 209 21.56 -5.88 -6.42
C ALA A 209 21.45 -5.35 -4.97
N GLY A 210 22.39 -5.77 -4.11
CA GLY A 210 22.54 -5.29 -2.72
C GLY A 210 21.91 -6.20 -1.67
N GLU A 211 21.56 -5.63 -0.52
CA GLU A 211 21.02 -6.32 0.68
C GLU A 211 19.55 -6.72 0.53
N ARG A 212 19.26 -7.50 -0.52
CA ARG A 212 17.91 -7.76 -1.01
C ARG A 212 16.96 -8.31 0.05
N LYS A 213 17.39 -9.33 0.83
CA LYS A 213 16.53 -9.93 1.86
C LYS A 213 16.11 -8.91 2.93
N HIS A 214 17.05 -8.07 3.34
CA HIS A 214 16.78 -7.02 4.32
C HIS A 214 15.86 -5.94 3.75
N ALA A 215 16.13 -5.50 2.52
CA ALA A 215 15.27 -4.52 1.86
C ALA A 215 13.86 -5.08 1.61
N GLU A 216 13.70 -6.30 1.11
CA GLU A 216 12.39 -6.95 0.87
C GLU A 216 11.54 -7.03 2.15
N LYS A 217 12.17 -7.30 3.30
CA LYS A 217 11.51 -7.21 4.61
C LYS A 217 10.92 -5.81 4.83
N TYR A 218 11.68 -4.75 4.56
CA TYR A 218 11.20 -3.39 4.71
C TYR A 218 10.24 -2.94 3.61
N LEU A 219 10.34 -3.44 2.37
CA LEU A 219 9.35 -3.17 1.33
C LEU A 219 7.99 -3.76 1.74
N THR A 220 8.00 -4.98 2.28
CA THR A 220 6.78 -5.61 2.82
C THR A 220 6.23 -4.80 3.99
N TYR A 221 7.09 -4.37 4.91
CA TYR A 221 6.67 -3.54 6.04
C TYR A 221 6.11 -2.19 5.58
N LEU A 222 6.78 -1.50 4.67
CA LEU A 222 6.33 -0.24 4.07
C LEU A 222 5.03 -0.38 3.30
N HIS A 223 4.76 -1.54 2.67
CA HIS A 223 3.48 -1.80 2.04
C HIS A 223 2.33 -1.85 3.04
N LYS A 224 2.57 -2.43 4.21
CA LYS A 224 1.59 -2.41 5.31
C LYS A 224 1.34 -1.01 5.83
N ILE A 225 2.37 -0.16 5.88
CA ILE A 225 2.26 1.21 6.40
C ILE A 225 1.67 2.18 5.36
N PHE A 226 2.16 2.16 4.12
CA PHE A 226 1.92 3.19 3.10
C PHE A 226 1.49 2.61 1.74
N PRO A 227 0.38 1.86 1.65
CA PRO A 227 0.09 0.94 0.53
C PRO A 227 0.15 1.54 -0.88
N ARG A 228 -0.01 2.86 -1.03
CA ARG A 228 0.11 3.58 -2.32
C ARG A 228 1.53 3.58 -2.90
N TRP A 229 2.56 3.36 -2.08
CA TRP A 229 3.94 3.40 -2.53
C TRP A 229 4.28 2.38 -3.62
N THR A 230 3.54 1.26 -3.70
CA THR A 230 3.72 0.23 -4.73
C THR A 230 3.45 0.72 -6.15
N ARG A 231 2.83 1.89 -6.30
CA ARG A 231 2.58 2.54 -7.60
C ARG A 231 3.79 3.30 -8.15
N THR A 232 4.84 3.46 -7.35
CA THR A 232 5.97 4.36 -7.66
C THR A 232 7.13 3.67 -8.36
N TYR A 233 7.18 2.34 -8.34
CA TYR A 233 8.31 1.56 -8.87
C TYR A 233 7.85 0.32 -9.62
N VAL A 234 8.75 -0.24 -10.41
CA VAL A 234 8.61 -1.57 -11.02
C VAL A 234 9.68 -2.53 -10.51
N LEU A 235 9.39 -3.82 -10.56
CA LEU A 235 10.37 -4.88 -10.39
C LEU A 235 10.84 -5.33 -11.77
N PRO A 236 12.14 -5.26 -12.09
CA PRO A 236 12.64 -5.68 -13.39
C PRO A 236 12.59 -7.21 -13.53
N GLU A 237 12.62 -7.69 -14.77
CA GLU A 237 12.89 -9.10 -15.05
C GLU A 237 14.34 -9.47 -14.67
N LYS A 238 14.59 -10.77 -14.44
CA LYS A 238 15.95 -11.24 -14.17
C LYS A 238 16.82 -11.03 -15.41
N GLY A 239 18.07 -10.64 -15.19
CA GLY A 239 19.06 -10.53 -16.28
C GLY A 239 19.02 -9.23 -17.08
N ILE A 240 18.33 -8.18 -16.59
CA ILE A 240 18.39 -6.85 -17.22
C ILE A 240 19.84 -6.34 -17.34
N LYS A 241 20.17 -5.73 -18.48
CA LYS A 241 21.45 -5.06 -18.69
C LYS A 241 21.36 -3.62 -18.17
N GLU A 242 21.95 -3.38 -17.01
CA GLU A 242 22.00 -2.06 -16.39
C GLU A 242 23.34 -1.36 -16.60
N ARG A 243 23.32 -0.04 -16.82
CA ARG A 243 24.52 0.79 -16.75
C ARG A 243 24.68 1.32 -15.33
N LYS A 244 25.80 0.97 -14.70
CA LYS A 244 26.18 1.51 -13.40
C LYS A 244 26.71 2.93 -13.55
N VAL A 245 26.18 3.87 -12.75
CA VAL A 245 26.57 5.27 -12.77
C VAL A 245 26.85 5.76 -11.36
N LYS A 246 28.05 6.31 -11.13
CA LYS A 246 28.39 6.98 -9.88
C LYS A 246 27.47 8.19 -9.71
N PHE A 247 26.78 8.31 -8.59
CA PHE A 247 25.79 9.36 -8.36
C PHE A 247 25.66 9.74 -6.89
N GLY A 248 25.77 11.04 -6.58
CA GLY A 248 25.53 11.55 -5.24
C GLY A 248 26.56 11.14 -4.18
N GLY A 249 26.28 11.56 -2.95
CA GLY A 249 26.98 11.17 -1.74
C GLY A 249 26.01 11.11 -0.55
N SER A 250 26.51 10.75 0.64
CA SER A 250 25.65 10.43 1.80
C SER A 250 24.66 11.53 2.19
N TRP A 251 25.10 12.79 2.07
CA TRP A 251 24.35 13.98 2.43
C TRP A 251 24.45 15.07 1.35
N SER A 252 25.18 14.83 0.27
CA SER A 252 25.35 15.79 -0.82
C SER A 252 24.24 15.65 -1.86
N TYR A 253 23.86 16.79 -2.42
CA TYR A 253 23.00 16.86 -3.58
C TYR A 253 23.86 16.79 -4.85
N ASP A 254 23.45 15.96 -5.80
CA ASP A 254 24.02 15.82 -7.12
C ASP A 254 22.86 15.93 -8.12
N ASP A 255 22.89 16.87 -9.06
CA ASP A 255 21.72 17.14 -9.88
C ASP A 255 21.40 15.96 -10.81
N PRO A 256 20.21 15.32 -10.67
CA PRO A 256 19.81 14.22 -11.56
C PRO A 256 19.93 14.55 -13.04
N LEU A 257 19.70 15.81 -13.45
CA LEU A 257 19.68 16.21 -14.85
C LEU A 257 21.01 16.00 -15.58
N ARG A 258 22.13 15.82 -14.89
CA ARG A 258 23.40 15.41 -15.54
C ARG A 258 23.31 14.01 -16.18
N LEU A 259 22.31 13.21 -15.80
CA LEU A 259 22.03 11.89 -16.36
C LEU A 259 21.05 11.93 -17.55
N LYS A 260 20.54 13.10 -17.95
CA LYS A 260 19.49 13.22 -18.98
C LYS A 260 19.91 12.66 -20.35
N ASN A 261 21.20 12.78 -20.69
CA ASN A 261 21.76 12.36 -21.97
C ASN A 261 22.10 10.88 -22.04
N PHE A 262 21.95 10.13 -20.94
CA PHE A 262 22.16 8.68 -20.98
C PHE A 262 21.04 8.02 -21.78
N THR A 263 21.41 7.24 -22.79
CA THR A 263 20.47 6.57 -23.69
C THR A 263 20.05 5.19 -23.20
N ASP A 264 20.79 4.61 -22.25
CA ASP A 264 20.54 3.28 -21.71
C ASP A 264 19.13 3.15 -21.09
N GLN A 265 18.53 1.99 -21.31
CA GLN A 265 17.20 1.67 -20.81
C GLN A 265 17.18 1.61 -19.27
N TYR A 266 18.19 0.99 -18.64
CA TYR A 266 18.30 0.87 -17.19
C TYR A 266 19.58 1.57 -16.69
N LEU A 267 19.41 2.52 -15.78
CA LEU A 267 20.50 3.14 -15.04
C LEU A 267 20.48 2.67 -13.59
N LEU A 268 21.58 2.07 -13.11
CA LEU A 268 21.78 1.74 -11.71
C LEU A 268 22.71 2.78 -11.07
N LEU A 269 22.17 3.59 -10.17
CA LEU A 269 22.97 4.50 -9.37
C LEU A 269 23.82 3.68 -8.38
N THR A 270 25.08 4.04 -8.16
CA THR A 270 25.99 3.17 -7.35
C THR A 270 26.13 3.61 -5.89
N HIS A 271 25.37 4.59 -5.41
CA HIS A 271 25.55 5.11 -4.05
C HIS A 271 24.60 4.44 -3.06
N TYR A 272 25.14 4.09 -1.89
CA TYR A 272 24.50 3.17 -0.95
C TYR A 272 23.50 3.85 -0.01
N PHE A 273 23.85 5.01 0.54
CA PHE A 273 22.96 5.81 1.40
C PHE A 273 22.75 7.18 0.81
N MET A 274 21.56 7.47 0.29
CA MET A 274 21.17 8.83 -0.10
C MET A 274 20.18 9.36 0.93
N ARG A 275 20.46 10.52 1.54
CA ARG A 275 19.65 11.10 2.62
C ARG A 275 19.43 12.60 2.45
N ASN A 276 19.61 13.11 1.23
CA ASN A 276 19.40 14.53 0.94
C ASN A 276 17.97 14.74 0.44
N ARG A 277 17.19 15.56 1.16
CA ARG A 277 15.79 15.86 0.82
C ARG A 277 15.63 16.55 -0.55
N ARG A 278 16.65 17.28 -1.02
CA ARG A 278 16.62 18.05 -2.28
C ARG A 278 16.32 17.22 -3.53
N TYR A 279 16.42 15.90 -3.47
CA TYR A 279 16.00 15.05 -4.58
C TYR A 279 14.48 14.99 -4.80
N PHE A 280 13.69 15.40 -3.81
CA PHE A 280 12.23 15.33 -3.86
C PHE A 280 11.53 16.59 -3.32
N ASP A 281 12.26 17.70 -3.15
CA ASP A 281 11.66 18.98 -2.72
C ASP A 281 10.61 19.49 -3.72
N ASP A 282 10.84 19.29 -5.02
CA ASP A 282 9.88 19.69 -6.07
C ASP A 282 8.65 18.77 -6.15
N TYR A 283 8.64 17.66 -5.40
CA TYR A 283 7.61 16.62 -5.47
C TYR A 283 6.99 16.32 -4.09
N LEU A 284 7.05 17.27 -3.14
CA LEU A 284 6.59 17.03 -1.77
C LEU A 284 5.11 16.65 -1.68
N GLU A 285 4.26 17.21 -2.54
CA GLU A 285 2.83 16.84 -2.61
C GLU A 285 2.65 15.39 -3.04
N ASP A 286 3.33 14.97 -4.13
CA ASP A 286 3.36 13.58 -4.59
C ASP A 286 3.83 12.65 -3.46
N VAL A 287 4.91 13.03 -2.75
CA VAL A 287 5.44 12.24 -1.63
C VAL A 287 4.44 12.11 -0.49
N ARG A 288 3.68 13.17 -0.15
CA ARG A 288 2.62 13.08 0.85
C ARG A 288 1.48 12.18 0.41
N GLU A 289 1.14 12.16 -0.88
CA GLU A 289 0.14 11.26 -1.42
C GLU A 289 0.60 9.79 -1.39
N ILE A 290 1.85 9.55 -1.78
CA ILE A 290 2.49 8.24 -1.76
C ILE A 290 2.54 7.68 -0.34
N LEU A 291 2.87 8.52 0.64
CA LEU A 291 3.06 8.16 2.04
C LEU A 291 1.78 8.29 2.89
N GLN A 292 0.60 8.07 2.30
CA GLN A 292 -0.63 7.96 3.07
C GLN A 292 -0.67 6.66 3.86
N PHE A 293 -0.92 6.78 5.17
CA PHE A 293 -1.07 5.62 6.06
C PHE A 293 -2.20 4.70 5.61
N SER A 294 -2.00 3.39 5.78
CA SER A 294 -3.04 2.37 5.62
C SER A 294 -4.13 2.52 6.66
N GLU A 295 -5.32 2.00 6.35
CA GLU A 295 -6.44 1.99 7.30
C GLU A 295 -6.11 1.20 8.57
N GLU A 296 -5.33 0.11 8.46
CA GLU A 296 -4.88 -0.66 9.61
C GLU A 296 -4.00 0.18 10.56
N VAL A 297 -3.01 0.89 10.03
CA VAL A 297 -2.16 1.77 10.86
C VAL A 297 -2.99 2.89 11.48
N LYS A 298 -3.92 3.50 10.73
CA LYS A 298 -4.83 4.52 11.26
C LYS A 298 -5.69 4.00 12.40
N GLN A 299 -6.28 2.81 12.26
CA GLN A 299 -7.13 2.19 13.27
C GLN A 299 -6.34 1.84 14.53
N ASN A 300 -5.19 1.19 14.37
CA ASN A 300 -4.32 0.83 15.49
C ASN A 300 -3.81 2.07 16.21
N GLY A 301 -3.33 3.06 15.47
CA GLY A 301 -2.87 4.33 16.01
C GLY A 301 -3.97 5.14 16.69
N SER A 302 -5.20 5.14 16.15
CA SER A 302 -6.37 5.76 16.79
C SER A 302 -6.73 5.07 18.11
N SER A 303 -6.54 3.75 18.19
CA SER A 303 -6.72 3.01 19.44
C SER A 303 -5.72 3.44 20.49
N VAL A 304 -4.45 3.59 20.11
CA VAL A 304 -3.39 4.11 20.98
C VAL A 304 -3.69 5.55 21.40
N LEU A 305 -4.11 6.42 20.48
CA LEU A 305 -4.44 7.82 20.78
C LEU A 305 -5.49 7.96 21.89
N ARG A 306 -6.51 7.11 21.89
CA ARG A 306 -7.53 7.07 22.96
C ARG A 306 -6.93 6.76 24.33
N SER A 307 -5.89 5.92 24.38
CA SER A 307 -5.20 5.59 25.63
C SER A 307 -4.28 6.71 26.15
N LEU A 308 -3.86 7.62 25.27
CA LEU A 308 -3.01 8.77 25.63
C LEU A 308 -3.82 9.95 26.21
N ASN A 309 -5.09 9.75 26.58
CA ASN A 309 -5.88 10.67 27.42
C ASN A 309 -5.76 12.16 27.06
N ASN A 310 -5.87 12.48 25.77
CA ASN A 310 -5.83 13.84 25.22
C ASN A 310 -4.44 14.54 25.17
N HIS A 311 -3.35 13.79 25.00
CA HIS A 311 -2.05 14.34 24.52
C HIS A 311 -2.12 14.89 23.07
N SER A 312 -3.29 15.31 22.60
CA SER A 312 -3.42 16.09 21.37
C SER A 312 -2.72 17.43 21.60
N HIS A 313 -2.09 18.00 20.56
CA HIS A 313 -1.34 19.24 20.66
C HIS A 313 -0.09 19.16 21.58
N ALA A 314 0.73 18.11 21.40
CA ALA A 314 1.94 17.88 22.16
C ALA A 314 3.21 18.42 21.48
N LEU A 315 4.21 18.77 22.29
CA LEU A 315 5.59 18.96 21.83
C LEU A 315 6.24 17.58 21.76
N CYS A 316 6.45 17.13 20.55
CA CYS A 316 7.09 15.85 20.30
C CYS A 316 8.60 16.00 20.29
N ILE A 317 9.31 15.02 20.87
CA ILE A 317 10.76 15.04 21.01
C ILE A 317 11.28 13.70 20.50
N HIS A 318 12.14 13.72 19.49
CA HIS A 318 12.83 12.50 19.07
C HIS A 318 14.25 12.46 19.65
N VAL A 319 14.58 11.36 20.32
CA VAL A 319 15.92 11.05 20.84
C VAL A 319 16.56 9.89 20.07
N ARG A 320 17.89 9.93 19.95
CA ARG A 320 18.68 8.83 19.38
C ARG A 320 19.91 8.60 20.22
N LEU A 321 20.02 7.42 20.83
CA LEU A 321 21.18 7.05 21.61
C LEU A 321 21.96 5.90 20.98
N THR A 322 21.37 4.72 20.86
CA THR A 322 22.05 3.43 20.69
C THR A 322 23.36 3.47 19.90
N ASP A 323 23.29 3.36 18.58
CA ASP A 323 24.44 3.42 17.68
C ASP A 323 25.06 4.83 17.61
N PHE A 324 24.30 5.86 18.00
CA PHE A 324 24.71 7.26 17.91
C PHE A 324 25.70 7.68 19.02
N VAL A 325 25.73 6.96 20.15
CA VAL A 325 26.72 7.18 21.22
C VAL A 325 28.12 6.92 20.68
N ALA A 326 28.34 5.78 20.04
CA ALA A 326 29.64 5.44 19.42
C ALA A 326 30.04 6.45 18.32
N LEU A 327 29.05 7.02 17.63
CA LEU A 327 29.26 8.01 16.57
C LEU A 327 29.43 9.46 17.08
N LYS A 328 29.39 9.69 18.40
CA LYS A 328 29.41 11.03 19.04
C LYS A 328 28.34 11.97 18.47
N ARG A 329 27.15 11.42 18.21
CA ARG A 329 25.99 12.11 17.62
C ARG A 329 24.72 11.93 18.44
N SER A 330 24.84 11.29 19.60
CA SER A 330 23.72 10.99 20.48
C SER A 330 23.08 12.23 21.05
N THR A 331 21.80 12.12 21.39
CA THR A 331 21.06 13.14 22.13
C THR A 331 21.78 13.58 23.41
N ASP A 332 21.84 14.89 23.64
CA ASP A 332 22.37 15.49 24.87
C ASP A 332 21.24 15.78 25.86
N MET A 333 21.29 15.20 27.07
CA MET A 333 20.22 15.33 28.07
C MET A 333 19.95 16.80 28.44
N LYS A 334 20.99 17.53 28.87
CA LYS A 334 20.86 18.90 29.40
C LYS A 334 20.31 19.87 28.35
N SER A 335 20.84 19.80 27.14
CA SER A 335 20.43 20.67 26.03
C SER A 335 19.01 20.33 25.57
N THR A 336 18.64 19.05 25.59
CA THR A 336 17.28 18.60 25.25
C THR A 336 16.26 19.10 26.27
N VAL A 337 16.51 18.94 27.57
CA VAL A 337 15.59 19.40 28.63
C VAL A 337 15.38 20.91 28.53
N LYS A 338 16.47 21.68 28.41
CA LYS A 338 16.40 23.14 28.25
C LYS A 338 15.59 23.53 27.02
N ALA A 339 15.88 22.94 25.86
CA ALA A 339 15.20 23.28 24.60
C ALA A 339 13.71 22.87 24.63
N ALA A 340 13.39 21.69 25.14
CA ALA A 340 12.02 21.20 25.28
C ALA A 340 11.18 22.15 26.14
N ASN A 341 11.66 22.50 27.33
CA ASN A 341 10.95 23.40 28.25
C ASN A 341 10.79 24.81 27.65
N GLN A 342 11.84 25.36 27.05
CA GLN A 342 11.77 26.68 26.40
C GLN A 342 10.79 26.70 25.22
N LEU A 343 10.80 25.67 24.38
CA LEU A 343 9.87 25.54 23.26
C LEU A 343 8.42 25.41 23.74
N ALA A 344 8.18 24.55 24.72
CA ALA A 344 6.86 24.32 25.28
C ALA A 344 6.24 25.62 25.81
N ILE A 345 7.00 26.41 26.59
CA ILE A 345 6.57 27.73 27.07
C ILE A 345 6.29 28.68 25.90
N ARG A 346 7.21 28.81 24.93
CA ARG A 346 7.07 29.71 23.77
C ARG A 346 5.88 29.38 22.89
N LYS A 347 5.53 28.09 22.79
CA LYS A 347 4.43 27.59 21.96
C LYS A 347 3.14 27.37 22.72
N ASN A 348 3.12 27.67 24.03
CA ASN A 348 1.98 27.43 24.91
C ASN A 348 1.52 25.95 24.89
N ILE A 349 2.47 25.03 24.95
CA ILE A 349 2.25 23.58 24.95
C ILE A 349 2.51 23.04 26.36
N SER A 350 1.60 22.22 26.88
CA SER A 350 1.72 21.61 28.22
C SER A 350 1.94 20.11 28.21
N HIS A 351 1.84 19.45 27.06
CA HIS A 351 2.01 18.00 26.92
C HIS A 351 3.21 17.68 26.02
N PHE A 352 3.88 16.59 26.32
CA PHE A 352 5.06 16.14 25.60
C PHE A 352 4.90 14.68 25.17
N MET A 353 5.47 14.35 24.00
CA MET A 353 5.61 12.97 23.57
C MET A 353 7.06 12.70 23.21
N ILE A 354 7.67 11.70 23.85
CA ILE A 354 9.06 11.31 23.55
C ILE A 354 9.06 10.07 22.66
N PHE A 355 9.73 10.18 21.51
CA PHE A 355 10.05 9.08 20.59
C PHE A 355 11.54 8.77 20.67
N GLY A 356 11.94 7.50 20.57
CA GLY A 356 13.35 7.15 20.60
C GLY A 356 13.64 5.67 20.75
N ASP A 357 14.92 5.35 20.86
CA ASP A 357 15.45 3.99 20.85
C ASP A 357 16.01 3.50 22.20
N ASP A 358 15.95 4.33 23.24
CA ASP A 358 16.44 3.99 24.59
C ASP A 358 15.41 4.38 25.66
N GLN A 359 14.65 3.38 26.10
CA GLN A 359 13.59 3.57 27.10
C GLN A 359 14.12 4.10 28.44
N LYS A 360 15.32 3.68 28.87
CA LYS A 360 15.89 4.12 30.14
C LYS A 360 16.24 5.60 30.10
N PHE A 361 16.82 6.06 29.00
CA PHE A 361 17.11 7.47 28.78
C PHE A 361 15.84 8.29 28.63
N MET A 362 14.85 7.82 27.88
CA MET A 362 13.58 8.52 27.70
C MET A 362 12.84 8.72 29.03
N ASN A 363 12.87 7.75 29.93
CA ASN A 363 12.31 7.91 31.29
C ASN A 363 13.04 9.00 32.09
N LYS A 364 14.37 8.98 32.11
CA LYS A 364 15.16 10.03 32.78
C LYS A 364 14.94 11.41 32.16
N LEU A 365 14.78 11.48 30.84
CA LEU A 365 14.49 12.71 30.13
C LEU A 365 13.12 13.25 30.52
N SER A 366 12.10 12.39 30.60
CA SER A 366 10.76 12.74 31.08
C SER A 366 10.80 13.34 32.48
N GLU A 367 11.45 12.66 33.43
CA GLU A 367 11.61 13.14 34.81
C GLU A 367 12.30 14.51 34.87
N ALA A 368 13.35 14.71 34.06
CA ALA A 368 14.09 15.97 34.00
C ALA A 368 13.26 17.10 33.38
N ILE A 369 12.52 16.84 32.30
CA ILE A 369 11.59 17.82 31.69
C ILE A 369 10.57 18.28 32.72
N ILE A 370 9.89 17.34 33.39
CA ILE A 370 8.87 17.63 34.41
C ILE A 370 9.47 18.47 35.54
N LYS A 371 10.57 18.00 36.12
CA LYS A 371 11.20 18.64 37.28
C LYS A 371 11.71 20.05 36.97
N GLU A 372 12.44 20.22 35.86
CA GLU A 372 13.04 21.52 35.52
C GLU A 372 12.03 22.51 34.94
N GLY A 373 10.98 22.01 34.28
CA GLY A 373 9.93 22.84 33.68
C GLY A 373 8.77 23.17 34.63
N GLY A 374 8.68 22.49 35.79
CA GLY A 374 7.55 22.65 36.70
C GLY A 374 6.23 22.12 36.14
N TRP A 375 6.29 21.09 35.28
CA TRP A 375 5.11 20.49 34.67
C TRP A 375 4.39 19.52 35.60
N LYS A 376 3.14 19.17 35.26
CA LYS A 376 2.42 18.10 35.95
C LYS A 376 3.14 16.75 35.75
N SER A 377 2.99 15.83 36.70
CA SER A 377 3.63 14.52 36.68
C SER A 377 3.21 13.64 35.49
N ASP A 378 2.04 13.92 34.90
CA ASP A 378 1.47 13.24 33.74
C ASP A 378 1.66 14.00 32.42
N ALA A 379 2.43 15.08 32.41
CA ALA A 379 2.61 15.93 31.23
C ALA A 379 3.39 15.26 30.08
N VAL A 380 4.16 14.21 30.37
CA VAL A 380 5.07 13.57 29.40
C VAL A 380 4.68 12.12 29.16
N ALA A 381 4.34 11.81 27.91
CA ALA A 381 4.20 10.45 27.41
C ALA A 381 5.49 9.96 26.74
N ILE A 382 5.77 8.66 26.86
CA ILE A 382 6.94 7.99 26.29
C ILE A 382 6.44 6.92 25.33
N SER A 383 6.87 6.98 24.06
CA SER A 383 6.53 5.93 23.11
C SER A 383 7.16 4.60 23.51
N LYS A 384 6.36 3.54 23.42
CA LYS A 384 6.77 2.14 23.52
C LYS A 384 6.29 1.34 22.31
N TYR A 385 5.85 2.03 21.26
CA TYR A 385 5.22 1.43 20.09
C TYR A 385 6.24 1.15 19.00
N ASP A 386 5.81 0.43 17.96
CA ASP A 386 6.64 0.22 16.79
C ASP A 386 6.74 1.47 15.90
N GLU A 387 7.68 1.43 14.96
CA GLU A 387 8.01 2.55 14.08
C GLU A 387 6.79 3.03 13.25
N SER A 388 5.85 2.15 12.91
CA SER A 388 4.65 2.52 12.13
C SER A 388 3.65 3.33 12.95
N ILE A 389 3.44 2.93 14.20
CA ILE A 389 2.56 3.64 15.13
C ILE A 389 3.19 4.96 15.53
N ASP A 390 4.51 5.01 15.74
CA ASP A 390 5.22 6.26 16.01
C ASP A 390 5.07 7.29 14.89
N LEU A 391 5.22 6.88 13.62
CA LEU A 391 4.98 7.75 12.46
C LEU A 391 3.55 8.27 12.43
N TYR A 392 2.57 7.41 12.71
CA TYR A 392 1.17 7.82 12.74
C TYR A 392 0.87 8.77 13.91
N LEU A 393 1.31 8.44 15.12
CA LEU A 393 1.14 9.30 16.30
C LEU A 393 1.76 10.67 16.04
N ALA A 394 2.98 10.72 15.48
CA ALA A 394 3.63 11.96 15.14
C ALA A 394 2.80 12.84 14.19
N SER A 395 2.07 12.22 13.26
CA SER A 395 1.20 12.91 12.29
C SER A 395 -0.08 13.51 12.89
N VAL A 396 -0.49 13.03 14.06
CA VAL A 396 -1.78 13.40 14.68
C VAL A 396 -1.60 14.26 15.91
N ILE A 397 -0.62 13.95 16.77
CA ILE A 397 -0.52 14.56 18.11
C ILE A 397 0.45 15.74 18.16
N CYS A 398 1.46 15.76 17.29
CA CYS A 398 2.53 16.74 17.38
C CYS A 398 2.08 18.09 16.81
N SER A 399 1.99 19.10 17.66
CA SER A 399 1.85 20.50 17.25
C SER A 399 3.19 21.18 17.05
N SER A 400 4.25 20.64 17.65
CA SER A 400 5.64 21.03 17.43
C SER A 400 6.52 19.81 17.59
N PHE A 401 7.69 19.82 16.96
CA PHE A 401 8.59 18.67 16.94
C PHE A 401 10.05 19.10 17.14
N LEU A 402 10.73 18.50 18.11
CA LEU A 402 12.14 18.72 18.41
C LEU A 402 12.98 17.49 18.03
N ILE A 403 13.85 17.65 17.03
CA ILE A 403 14.83 16.65 16.63
C ILE A 403 16.13 16.91 17.40
N THR A 404 16.41 16.09 18.40
CA THR A 404 17.58 16.24 19.25
C THR A 404 18.86 15.61 18.65
N ALA A 405 18.68 14.74 17.65
CA ALA A 405 19.75 14.10 16.90
C ALA A 405 19.50 14.29 15.40
N ALA A 406 19.90 15.44 14.85
CA ALA A 406 19.56 15.90 13.50
C ALA A 406 20.00 14.96 12.36
N ARG A 407 20.91 14.02 12.60
CA ARG A 407 21.33 12.99 11.63
C ARG A 407 20.47 11.74 11.62
N SER A 408 19.46 11.65 12.49
CA SER A 408 18.50 10.53 12.48
C SER A 408 17.55 10.66 11.31
N THR A 409 17.62 9.71 10.38
CA THR A 409 16.68 9.63 9.26
C THR A 409 15.27 9.30 9.71
N PHE A 410 15.11 8.51 10.77
CA PHE A 410 13.79 8.24 11.34
C PHE A 410 13.17 9.50 11.96
N ALA A 411 13.97 10.33 12.64
CA ALA A 411 13.50 11.61 13.18
C ALA A 411 13.01 12.56 12.07
N PHE A 412 13.74 12.60 10.95
CA PHE A 412 13.31 13.36 9.78
C PHE A 412 11.93 12.92 9.30
N TRP A 413 11.67 11.62 9.22
CA TRP A 413 10.37 11.11 8.78
C TRP A 413 9.25 11.35 9.79
N LEU A 414 9.51 11.23 11.09
CA LEU A 414 8.53 11.65 12.10
C LEU A 414 8.14 13.12 11.92
N ALA A 415 9.14 14.00 11.76
CA ALA A 415 8.90 15.43 11.54
C ALA A 415 8.22 15.73 10.19
N PHE A 416 8.50 14.96 9.13
CA PHE A 416 7.84 15.11 7.82
C PHE A 416 6.31 14.95 7.91
N PHE A 417 5.84 14.08 8.81
CA PHE A 417 4.42 13.83 9.01
C PHE A 417 3.73 14.81 9.94
N VAL A 418 4.46 15.64 10.69
CA VAL A 418 3.90 16.68 11.55
C VAL A 418 3.08 17.67 10.71
N GLN A 419 1.91 18.07 11.21
CA GLN A 419 0.99 18.92 10.44
C GLN A 419 1.57 20.31 10.17
N ASP A 420 2.14 20.95 11.21
CA ASP A 420 2.80 22.24 11.08
C ASP A 420 4.30 22.07 10.81
N GLN A 421 4.68 22.16 9.53
CA GLN A 421 6.08 22.10 9.11
C GLN A 421 6.90 23.33 9.53
N ASN A 422 6.28 24.42 9.97
CA ASN A 422 6.96 25.59 10.54
C ASN A 422 7.24 25.42 12.04
N ALA A 423 6.80 24.31 12.63
CA ALA A 423 6.98 23.99 14.04
C ALA A 423 7.91 22.78 14.25
N VAL A 424 8.80 22.52 13.30
CA VAL A 424 9.89 21.56 13.44
C VAL A 424 11.16 22.31 13.84
N TYR A 425 11.86 21.79 14.84
CA TYR A 425 13.06 22.37 15.42
C TYR A 425 14.15 21.31 15.55
N TYR A 426 15.40 21.76 15.53
CA TYR A 426 16.57 20.91 15.60
C TYR A 426 17.53 21.42 16.67
N LEU A 427 18.16 20.48 17.40
CA LEU A 427 19.37 20.82 18.15
C LEU A 427 20.56 20.80 17.18
N ASN A 428 21.28 21.93 17.14
CA ASN A 428 22.49 22.06 16.36
C ASN A 428 23.51 21.02 16.83
N VAL A 429 24.00 20.21 15.90
CA VAL A 429 24.94 19.11 16.22
C VAL A 429 26.27 19.65 16.79
N SER A 430 26.67 20.87 16.41
CA SER A 430 27.93 21.48 16.84
C SER A 430 27.76 22.34 18.08
N THR A 431 26.76 23.23 18.10
CA THR A 431 26.60 24.21 19.20
C THR A 431 25.65 23.73 20.29
N LYS A 432 24.85 22.69 20.02
CA LYS A 432 23.73 22.24 20.86
C LYS A 432 22.65 23.30 21.10
N ASP A 433 22.66 24.37 20.30
CA ASP A 433 21.62 25.40 20.33
C ASP A 433 20.39 24.98 19.54
N LEU A 434 19.26 25.60 19.86
CA LEU A 434 18.02 25.43 19.15
C LEU A 434 18.06 26.18 17.81
N VAL A 435 17.73 25.47 16.73
CA VAL A 435 17.58 26.01 15.37
C VAL A 435 16.20 25.63 14.85
N MET A 436 15.58 26.51 14.06
CA MET A 436 14.32 26.23 13.34
C MET A 436 14.63 25.54 12.02
#